data_AF-E3LEU6-F1
#
_entry.id   AF-E3LEU6-F1
#
_cell.length_a   1.000
_cell.length_b   1.000
_cell.length_c   1.000
_cell.angle_alpha   90.00
_cell.angle_beta   90.00
_cell.angle_gamma   90.00
#
_symmetry.space_group_name_H-M   'P 1'
#
loop_
_entity.id
_entity.type
_entity.pdbx_description
1 polymer ?
#
loop_
_entity_poly.entity_id
_entity_poly.type
_entity_poly.pdbx_seq_one_letter_code
_entity_poly.pdbx_strand_id
1 'polypeptide(L)'
;MFSSQTNSMLAAKVIILLVVITGVYIILLISRPVIHENSTMLVAPKSRNVREEQIRLFALNEIVKANSHVSPQYKMVNCVVQKSMSTMMTGAMCYLYNETQYEQSGRNFDDEFSGRFCKDTNEFKSVTGVREAFNISYVKTDWSFSMVTRDPIDRFVSGFVDRCVRLQQRNGTTQCNGCGLNMTCFIETEYKHLMEISFKRKTHRTMEDAHFFPQVWHCDLNEEVEFFEFIQYSSNADDNLMPQFDDLLQRQKVPRRSRDFIRNQLVYQKSSHSTTGTPAKRFYYSRQVLKKNQGFDCVFQIDEVTVPIGVYCQDVLLRFPSVSL
;
A
#
# COMPACT_ATOMS: atom_id res chain seq x y z
N MET A 1 -24.42 36.20 67.32
CA MET A 1 -24.08 34.76 67.20
C MET A 1 -24.61 34.23 65.87
N PHE A 2 -24.08 34.70 64.71
CA PHE A 2 -24.59 34.27 63.38
C PHE A 2 -23.53 34.35 62.24
N SER A 3 -22.24 34.50 62.56
CA SER A 3 -21.17 34.61 61.54
C SER A 3 -20.42 33.27 61.27
N SER A 4 -20.62 32.25 62.11
CA SER A 4 -19.90 30.97 61.99
C SER A 4 -20.57 29.98 61.02
N GLN A 5 -21.88 30.05 60.82
CA GLN A 5 -22.62 29.09 59.97
C GLN A 5 -22.46 29.33 58.47
N THR A 6 -22.28 30.57 58.02
CA THR A 6 -22.15 30.91 56.59
C THR A 6 -20.82 30.47 56.01
N ASN A 7 -19.74 30.55 56.80
CA ASN A 7 -18.41 30.10 56.39
C ASN A 7 -18.30 28.57 56.31
N SER A 8 -18.99 27.83 57.18
CA SER A 8 -18.98 26.36 57.12
C SER A 8 -19.77 25.82 55.93
N MET A 9 -20.89 26.47 55.57
CA MET A 9 -21.66 26.11 54.37
C MET A 9 -20.91 26.44 53.07
N LEU A 10 -20.13 27.53 53.04
CA LEU A 10 -19.29 27.85 51.88
C LEU A 10 -18.14 26.86 51.74
N ALA A 11 -17.47 26.51 52.85
CA ALA A 11 -16.42 25.50 52.86
C ALA A 11 -16.95 24.12 52.41
N ALA A 12 -18.13 23.71 52.86
CA ALA A 12 -18.75 22.46 52.44
C ALA A 12 -19.05 22.43 50.93
N LYS A 13 -19.53 23.54 50.35
CA LYS A 13 -19.78 23.64 48.90
C LYS A 13 -18.49 23.56 48.09
N VAL A 14 -17.40 24.19 48.57
CA VAL A 14 -16.09 24.13 47.91
C VAL A 14 -15.52 22.71 47.95
N ILE A 15 -15.65 22.02 49.08
CA ILE A 15 -15.19 20.62 49.21
C ILE A 15 -15.97 19.71 48.27
N ILE A 16 -17.30 19.84 48.20
CA ILE A 16 -18.13 19.04 47.28
C ILE A 16 -17.72 19.29 45.83
N LEU A 17 -17.49 20.55 45.45
CA LEU A 17 -17.04 20.90 44.10
C LEU A 17 -15.68 20.27 43.76
N LEU A 18 -14.73 20.30 44.69
CA LEU A 18 -13.42 19.67 44.51
C LEU A 18 -13.52 18.15 44.37
N VAL A 19 -14.38 17.50 45.15
CA VAL A 19 -14.63 16.04 45.06
C VAL A 19 -15.26 15.68 43.72
N VAL A 20 -16.20 16.49 43.21
CA VAL A 20 -16.80 16.27 41.89
C VAL A 20 -15.78 16.46 40.77
N ILE A 21 -14.96 17.52 40.83
CA ILE A 21 -13.92 17.77 39.82
C ILE A 21 -12.88 16.65 39.81
N THR A 22 -12.41 16.23 40.99
CA THR A 22 -11.46 15.11 41.10
C THR A 22 -12.07 13.79 40.66
N GLY A 23 -13.34 13.53 40.97
CA GLY A 23 -14.08 12.37 40.47
C GLY A 23 -14.20 12.35 38.95
N VAL A 24 -14.58 13.47 38.33
CA VAL A 24 -14.62 13.61 36.86
C VAL A 24 -13.24 13.46 36.25
N TYR A 25 -12.19 14.00 36.87
CA TYR A 25 -10.82 13.88 36.38
C TYR A 25 -10.31 12.42 36.45
N ILE A 26 -10.63 11.70 37.53
CA ILE A 26 -10.31 10.28 37.67
C ILE A 26 -11.09 9.45 36.65
N ILE A 27 -12.38 9.72 36.46
CA ILE A 27 -13.18 9.06 35.42
C ILE A 27 -12.57 9.33 34.05
N LEU A 28 -12.20 10.57 33.72
CA LEU A 28 -11.53 10.90 32.45
C LEU A 28 -10.17 10.20 32.31
N LEU A 29 -9.40 10.02 33.39
CA LEU A 29 -8.14 9.27 33.36
C LEU A 29 -8.35 7.76 33.14
N ILE A 30 -9.38 7.16 33.74
CA ILE A 30 -9.69 5.73 33.60
C ILE A 30 -10.44 5.44 32.29
N SER A 31 -11.23 6.41 31.80
CA SER A 31 -11.98 6.32 30.53
C SER A 31 -11.13 6.69 29.31
N ARG A 32 -9.88 7.12 29.49
CA ARG A 32 -8.97 7.22 28.36
C ARG A 32 -8.88 5.82 27.76
N PRO A 33 -9.27 5.64 26.49
CA PRO A 33 -9.07 4.36 25.84
C PRO A 33 -7.60 4.00 26.00
N VAL A 34 -7.34 2.80 26.51
CA VAL A 34 -6.03 2.16 26.37
C VAL A 34 -5.84 2.00 24.87
N ILE A 35 -5.27 3.03 24.24
CA ILE A 35 -4.65 2.90 22.94
C ILE A 35 -3.56 1.88 23.19
N HIS A 36 -3.75 0.67 22.68
CA HIS A 36 -2.64 -0.26 22.51
C HIS A 36 -1.66 0.42 21.55
N GLU A 37 -0.75 1.22 22.08
CA GLU A 37 0.51 1.53 21.43
C GLU A 37 1.36 0.25 21.42
N ASN A 38 0.93 -0.74 20.64
CA ASN A 38 1.86 -1.74 20.13
C ASN A 38 2.62 -1.11 18.97
N SER A 39 3.51 -0.18 19.30
CA SER A 39 4.66 0.24 18.49
C SER A 39 5.51 1.17 19.35
N THR A 40 6.21 0.62 20.34
CA THR A 40 7.39 1.31 20.86
C THR A 40 8.36 1.40 19.69
N MET A 41 8.48 2.60 19.11
CA MET A 41 9.48 2.93 18.11
C MET A 41 10.86 2.72 18.72
N LEU A 42 11.42 1.52 18.52
CA LEU A 42 12.82 1.26 18.75
C LEU A 42 13.59 1.95 17.62
N VAL A 43 14.12 3.13 17.90
CA VAL A 43 15.11 3.78 17.03
C VAL A 43 16.31 2.83 16.91
N ALA A 44 16.42 2.12 15.79
CA ALA A 44 17.54 1.25 15.50
C ALA A 44 18.85 2.05 15.46
N PRO A 45 19.98 1.48 15.93
CA PRO A 45 21.24 2.20 16.00
C PRO A 45 21.77 2.52 14.60
N LYS A 46 22.16 3.79 14.42
CA LYS A 46 22.78 4.35 13.22
C LYS A 46 24.23 3.84 13.10
N SER A 47 24.42 2.60 12.61
CA SER A 47 25.75 2.10 12.23
C SER A 47 25.71 1.20 10.99
N ARG A 48 25.30 1.77 9.85
CA ARG A 48 25.63 1.22 8.53
C ARG A 48 26.15 2.33 7.61
N ASN A 49 27.04 1.95 6.70
CA ASN A 49 27.69 2.86 5.76
C ASN A 49 26.65 3.49 4.83
N VAL A 50 26.29 4.74 5.09
CA VAL A 50 25.26 5.52 4.38
C VAL A 50 25.46 5.51 2.87
N ARG A 51 26.71 5.45 2.39
CA ARG A 51 27.04 5.44 0.96
C ARG A 51 26.66 4.13 0.27
N GLU A 52 26.83 3.00 0.94
CA GLU A 52 26.40 1.70 0.39
C GLU A 52 24.88 1.56 0.37
N GLU A 53 24.20 2.13 1.36
CA GLU A 53 22.74 2.13 1.45
C GLU A 53 22.13 3.04 0.37
N GLN A 54 22.68 4.24 0.17
CA GLN A 54 22.29 5.11 -0.94
C GLN A 54 22.50 4.42 -2.30
N ILE A 55 23.65 3.79 -2.53
CA ILE A 55 23.91 3.07 -3.79
C ILE A 55 22.94 1.89 -4.01
N ARG A 56 22.51 1.19 -2.94
CA ARG A 56 21.49 0.14 -3.01
C ARG A 56 20.11 0.72 -3.35
N LEU A 57 19.72 1.82 -2.72
CA LEU A 57 18.45 2.51 -2.99
C LEU A 57 18.39 3.07 -4.43
N PHE A 58 19.48 3.68 -4.91
CA PHE A 58 19.58 4.12 -6.31
C PHE A 58 19.47 2.97 -7.32
N ALA A 59 20.12 1.83 -7.04
CA ALA A 59 19.99 0.66 -7.91
C ALA A 59 18.56 0.07 -7.91
N LEU A 60 17.86 0.14 -6.77
CA LEU A 60 16.46 -0.27 -6.66
C LEU A 60 15.52 0.63 -7.46
N ASN A 61 15.68 1.96 -7.41
CA ASN A 61 14.79 2.89 -8.14
C ASN A 61 14.93 2.75 -9.68
N GLU A 62 16.13 2.46 -10.20
CA GLU A 62 16.34 2.18 -11.63
C GLU A 62 15.67 0.88 -12.12
N ILE A 63 15.56 -0.13 -11.23
CA ILE A 63 15.01 -1.45 -11.54
C ILE A 63 13.50 -1.49 -11.30
N VAL A 64 13.06 -0.89 -10.20
CA VAL A 64 11.67 -0.73 -9.78
C VAL A 64 11.20 0.63 -10.27
N LYS A 65 11.15 0.81 -11.59
CA LYS A 65 10.65 2.05 -12.21
C LYS A 65 9.32 2.44 -11.58
N ALA A 66 9.23 3.68 -11.10
CA ALA A 66 7.95 4.25 -10.72
C ALA A 66 7.03 4.20 -11.96
N ASN A 67 5.76 3.85 -11.74
CA ASN A 67 4.73 4.01 -12.77
C ASN A 67 3.84 5.16 -12.31
N SER A 68 4.39 6.37 -12.39
CA SER A 68 3.67 7.59 -12.02
C SER A 68 2.80 8.02 -13.19
N HIS A 69 1.49 8.07 -12.96
CA HIS A 69 0.52 8.57 -13.92
C HIS A 69 0.09 9.97 -13.50
N VAL A 70 -0.02 10.89 -14.45
CA VAL A 70 -0.31 12.30 -14.15
C VAL A 70 -1.61 12.77 -14.77
N SER A 71 -2.28 13.71 -14.09
CA SER A 71 -3.28 14.60 -14.67
C SER A 71 -2.86 16.05 -14.36
N PRO A 72 -2.21 16.74 -15.31
CA PRO A 72 -1.73 18.10 -15.08
C PRO A 72 -2.87 19.10 -14.87
N GLN A 73 -4.02 18.89 -15.53
CA GLN A 73 -5.21 19.73 -15.38
C GLN A 73 -5.69 19.79 -13.92
N TYR A 74 -5.65 18.65 -13.23
CA TYR A 74 -6.06 18.54 -11.83
C TYR A 74 -4.88 18.50 -10.86
N LYS A 75 -3.65 18.70 -11.34
CA LYS A 75 -2.42 18.64 -10.53
C LYS A 75 -2.32 17.37 -9.69
N MET A 76 -2.61 16.23 -10.31
CA MET A 76 -2.62 14.93 -9.65
C MET A 76 -1.51 14.05 -10.19
N VAL A 77 -0.86 13.34 -9.28
CA VAL A 77 0.05 12.22 -9.56
C VAL A 77 -0.49 11.02 -8.81
N ASN A 78 -0.67 9.91 -9.51
CA ASN A 78 -0.94 8.63 -8.89
C ASN A 78 0.15 7.64 -9.28
N CYS A 79 0.81 7.07 -8.28
CA CYS A 79 1.71 5.97 -8.53
C CYS A 79 0.97 4.64 -8.54
N VAL A 80 1.15 3.91 -9.63
CA VAL A 80 0.48 2.65 -9.87
C VAL A 80 1.35 1.47 -9.46
N VAL A 81 0.89 0.75 -8.43
CA VAL A 81 1.55 -0.47 -7.94
C VAL A 81 0.76 -1.72 -8.31
N GLN A 82 1.46 -2.72 -8.85
CA GLN A 82 0.83 -3.93 -9.33
C GLN A 82 0.07 -4.67 -8.22
N LYS A 83 -1.10 -5.20 -8.60
CA LYS A 83 -2.05 -5.91 -7.73
C LYS A 83 -2.72 -5.02 -6.67
N SER A 84 -2.57 -3.70 -6.73
CA SER A 84 -3.25 -2.71 -5.88
C SER A 84 -4.11 -1.77 -6.74
N MET A 85 -5.11 -2.32 -7.45
CA MET A 85 -5.97 -1.58 -8.40
C MET A 85 -5.19 -0.91 -9.56
N SER A 86 -4.05 -1.47 -9.94
CA SER A 86 -3.14 -0.85 -10.92
C SER A 86 -3.82 -0.46 -12.23
N THR A 87 -4.48 -1.41 -12.90
CA THR A 87 -5.20 -1.16 -14.16
C THR A 87 -6.29 -0.10 -14.00
N MET A 88 -7.04 -0.16 -12.90
CA MET A 88 -8.14 0.76 -12.65
C MET A 88 -7.65 2.20 -12.44
N MET A 89 -6.56 2.36 -11.69
CA MET A 89 -5.94 3.68 -11.46
C MET A 89 -5.24 4.21 -12.72
N THR A 90 -4.62 3.35 -13.54
CA THR A 90 -4.14 3.74 -14.87
C THR A 90 -5.28 4.30 -15.73
N GLY A 91 -6.44 3.63 -15.75
CA GLY A 91 -7.63 4.11 -16.45
C GLY A 91 -8.14 5.44 -15.91
N ALA A 92 -8.26 5.57 -14.58
CA ALA A 92 -8.70 6.81 -13.94
C ALA A 92 -7.79 7.99 -14.26
N MET A 93 -6.46 7.82 -14.18
CA MET A 93 -5.52 8.89 -14.50
C MET A 93 -5.45 9.21 -15.98
N CYS A 94 -5.63 8.22 -16.86
CA CYS A 94 -5.72 8.45 -18.30
C CYS A 94 -7.00 9.21 -18.68
N TYR A 95 -8.13 8.86 -18.07
CA TYR A 95 -9.38 9.62 -18.17
C TYR A 95 -9.18 11.08 -17.73
N LEU A 96 -8.63 11.29 -16.53
CA LEU A 96 -8.38 12.64 -16.01
C LEU A 96 -7.32 13.43 -16.77
N TYR A 97 -6.49 12.77 -17.60
CA TYR A 97 -5.53 13.46 -18.47
C TYR A 97 -6.22 14.08 -19.68
N ASN A 98 -7.21 13.39 -20.27
CA ASN A 98 -8.04 13.92 -21.35
C ASN A 98 -9.43 13.24 -21.37
N GLU A 99 -10.36 13.81 -20.60
CA GLU A 99 -11.69 13.22 -20.37
C GLU A 99 -12.48 13.08 -21.67
N THR A 100 -12.39 14.09 -22.56
CA THR A 100 -13.12 14.11 -23.82
C THR A 100 -12.66 12.99 -24.75
N GLN A 101 -11.33 12.85 -24.93
CA GLN A 101 -10.78 11.84 -25.81
C GLN A 101 -11.00 10.42 -25.25
N TYR A 102 -10.90 10.26 -23.93
CA TYR A 102 -11.15 8.97 -23.29
C TYR A 102 -12.62 8.55 -23.43
N GLU A 103 -13.59 9.45 -23.17
CA GLU A 103 -15.03 9.16 -23.36
C GLU A 103 -15.36 8.83 -24.83
N GLN A 104 -14.80 9.58 -25.78
CA GLN A 104 -15.00 9.33 -27.22
C GLN A 104 -14.45 7.98 -27.68
N SER A 105 -13.44 7.45 -26.99
CA SER A 105 -12.87 6.13 -27.32
C SER A 105 -13.81 4.98 -26.97
N GLY A 106 -14.84 5.20 -26.13
CA GLY A 106 -15.76 4.17 -25.66
C GLY A 106 -15.12 3.12 -24.76
N ARG A 107 -13.91 3.38 -24.24
CA ARG A 107 -13.13 2.47 -23.41
C ARG A 107 -13.60 2.47 -21.96
N ASN A 108 -13.36 1.36 -21.31
CA ASN A 108 -13.48 1.19 -19.87
C ASN A 108 -12.10 1.04 -19.23
N PHE A 109 -12.01 1.21 -17.90
CA PHE A 109 -10.71 1.14 -17.22
C PHE A 109 -10.01 -0.22 -17.34
N ASP A 110 -10.75 -1.33 -17.48
CA ASP A 110 -10.13 -2.65 -17.69
C ASP A 110 -9.41 -2.79 -19.04
N ASP A 111 -9.79 -1.98 -20.05
CA ASP A 111 -9.17 -2.05 -21.38
C ASP A 111 -7.68 -1.67 -21.32
N GLU A 112 -7.28 -0.89 -20.32
CA GLU A 112 -5.89 -0.51 -20.04
C GLU A 112 -4.99 -1.73 -19.74
N PHE A 113 -5.57 -2.87 -19.36
CA PHE A 113 -4.82 -4.12 -19.20
C PHE A 113 -4.34 -4.69 -20.54
N SER A 114 -5.17 -4.57 -21.59
CA SER A 114 -4.90 -5.13 -22.91
C SER A 114 -4.16 -4.15 -23.84
N GLY A 115 -4.39 -2.85 -23.64
CA GLY A 115 -3.72 -1.79 -24.38
C GLY A 115 -3.90 -0.46 -23.66
N ARG A 116 -2.78 0.19 -23.31
CA ARG A 116 -2.78 1.45 -22.57
C ARG A 116 -3.06 2.63 -23.50
N PHE A 117 -4.15 3.35 -23.27
CA PHE A 117 -4.57 4.45 -24.14
C PHE A 117 -3.65 5.67 -24.03
N CYS A 118 -3.26 6.02 -22.80
CA CYS A 118 -2.34 7.13 -22.51
C CYS A 118 -0.87 6.68 -22.40
N LYS A 119 -0.51 5.57 -23.03
CA LYS A 119 0.87 5.08 -23.00
C LYS A 119 1.82 6.14 -23.52
N ASP A 120 2.91 6.37 -22.78
CA ASP A 120 3.97 7.32 -23.11
C ASP A 120 3.49 8.79 -23.21
N THR A 121 2.26 9.12 -22.79
CA THR A 121 1.73 10.50 -22.78
C THR A 121 1.60 11.05 -21.36
N ASN A 122 1.00 10.28 -20.45
CA ASN A 122 0.79 10.70 -19.06
C ASN A 122 1.57 9.84 -18.05
N GLU A 123 2.61 9.14 -18.51
CA GLU A 123 3.34 8.15 -17.73
C GLU A 123 4.79 8.57 -17.54
N PHE A 124 5.26 8.48 -16.30
CA PHE A 124 6.61 8.83 -15.88
C PHE A 124 7.26 7.66 -15.14
N LYS A 125 8.57 7.52 -15.33
CA LYS A 125 9.40 6.43 -14.76
C LYS A 125 9.91 6.72 -13.35
N SER A 126 9.79 7.97 -12.89
CA SER A 126 10.19 8.46 -11.56
C SER A 126 9.30 9.63 -11.15
N VAL A 127 9.14 9.84 -9.84
CA VAL A 127 8.47 11.01 -9.26
C VAL A 127 9.30 12.26 -9.52
N THR A 128 10.64 12.17 -9.44
CA THR A 128 11.54 13.27 -9.81
C THR A 128 11.30 13.75 -11.24
N GLY A 129 11.12 12.82 -12.19
CA GLY A 129 10.81 13.19 -13.58
C GLY A 129 9.48 13.93 -13.74
N VAL A 130 8.48 13.61 -12.91
CA VAL A 130 7.22 14.37 -12.87
C VAL A 130 7.46 15.78 -12.34
N ARG A 131 8.21 15.90 -11.24
CA ARG A 131 8.50 17.21 -10.63
C ARG A 131 9.27 18.12 -11.57
N GLU A 132 10.27 17.60 -12.28
CA GLU A 132 11.03 18.34 -13.28
C GLU A 132 10.15 18.79 -14.45
N ALA A 133 9.33 17.89 -15.00
CA ALA A 133 8.48 18.18 -16.15
C ALA A 133 7.42 19.27 -15.87
N PHE A 134 6.91 19.34 -14.64
CA PHE A 134 5.86 20.29 -14.26
C PHE A 134 6.32 21.37 -13.26
N ASN A 135 7.64 21.47 -13.01
CA ASN A 135 8.26 22.42 -12.08
C ASN A 135 7.59 22.41 -10.68
N ILE A 136 7.41 21.21 -10.11
CA ILE A 136 6.71 21.01 -8.83
C ILE A 136 7.70 21.16 -7.67
N SER A 137 7.44 22.13 -6.78
CA SER A 137 8.27 22.39 -5.60
C SER A 137 8.18 21.28 -4.54
N TYR A 138 9.30 21.03 -3.86
CA TYR A 138 9.39 20.17 -2.68
C TYR A 138 8.94 20.86 -1.39
N VAL A 139 8.83 22.19 -1.37
CA VAL A 139 8.53 22.96 -0.14
C VAL A 139 7.05 23.33 -0.03
N LYS A 140 6.47 23.75 -1.15
CA LYS A 140 5.06 24.14 -1.22
C LYS A 140 4.50 23.73 -2.57
N THR A 141 3.61 22.76 -2.57
CA THR A 141 2.95 22.27 -3.77
C THR A 141 1.44 22.22 -3.56
N ASP A 142 0.69 22.53 -4.62
CA ASP A 142 -0.75 22.26 -4.69
C ASP A 142 -1.05 20.98 -5.46
N TRP A 143 -0.01 20.27 -5.92
CA TRP A 143 -0.15 18.94 -6.48
C TRP A 143 -0.42 17.91 -5.40
N SER A 144 -1.24 16.93 -5.74
CA SER A 144 -1.42 15.74 -4.92
C SER A 144 -0.60 14.58 -5.49
N PHE A 145 0.14 13.90 -4.61
CA PHE A 145 0.78 12.63 -4.91
C PHE A 145 0.03 11.56 -4.15
N SER A 146 -0.38 10.49 -4.84
CA SER A 146 -1.17 9.44 -4.23
C SER A 146 -0.72 8.06 -4.68
N MET A 147 -0.97 7.06 -3.86
CA MET A 147 -0.72 5.66 -4.20
C MET A 147 -1.79 4.80 -3.53
N VAL A 148 -2.30 3.79 -4.26
CA VAL A 148 -3.17 2.79 -3.65
C VAL A 148 -2.33 1.75 -2.93
N THR A 149 -2.54 1.60 -1.61
CA THR A 149 -1.90 0.58 -0.79
C THR A 149 -2.83 -0.59 -0.55
N ARG A 150 -2.27 -1.78 -0.36
CA ARG A 150 -3.02 -3.01 -0.09
C ARG A 150 -2.32 -3.84 0.97
N ASP A 151 -3.08 -4.55 1.80
CA ASP A 151 -2.53 -5.53 2.74
C ASP A 151 -1.49 -6.43 2.05
N PRO A 152 -0.23 -6.52 2.54
CA PRO A 152 0.84 -7.22 1.85
C PRO A 152 0.52 -8.69 1.56
N ILE A 153 -0.16 -9.38 2.47
CA ILE A 153 -0.55 -10.78 2.31
C ILE A 153 -1.63 -10.92 1.24
N ASP A 154 -2.66 -10.07 1.29
CA ASP A 154 -3.72 -10.05 0.31
C ASP A 154 -3.18 -9.73 -1.08
N ARG A 155 -2.28 -8.73 -1.18
CA ARG A 155 -1.60 -8.37 -2.43
C ARG A 155 -0.77 -9.53 -2.96
N PHE A 156 0.07 -10.14 -2.13
CA PHE A 156 0.90 -11.30 -2.50
C PHE A 156 0.03 -12.45 -3.03
N VAL A 157 -0.99 -12.86 -2.27
CA VAL A 157 -1.86 -13.98 -2.68
C VAL A 157 -2.65 -13.63 -3.95
N SER A 158 -3.03 -12.36 -4.14
CA SER A 158 -3.64 -11.89 -5.39
C SER A 158 -2.67 -12.03 -6.57
N GLY A 159 -1.41 -11.65 -6.39
CA GLY A 159 -0.32 -11.89 -7.33
C GLY A 159 -0.15 -13.37 -7.66
N PHE A 160 -0.04 -14.22 -6.65
CA PHE A 160 0.19 -15.66 -6.80
C PHE A 160 -0.95 -16.35 -7.54
N VAL A 161 -2.20 -16.05 -7.18
CA VAL A 161 -3.37 -16.65 -7.86
C VAL A 161 -3.45 -16.21 -9.31
N ASP A 162 -3.16 -14.94 -9.60
CA ASP A 162 -3.19 -14.43 -10.96
C ASP A 162 -2.04 -15.00 -11.81
N ARG A 163 -0.81 -14.88 -11.33
CA ARG A 163 0.39 -15.22 -12.10
C ARG A 163 0.72 -16.71 -12.08
N CYS A 164 0.51 -17.41 -10.97
CA CYS A 164 0.91 -18.82 -10.82
C CYS A 164 -0.24 -19.79 -10.99
N VAL A 165 -1.44 -19.46 -10.52
CA VAL A 165 -2.57 -20.40 -10.61
C VAL A 165 -3.28 -20.26 -11.96
N ARG A 166 -3.71 -19.06 -12.34
CA ARG A 166 -4.52 -18.84 -13.54
C ARG A 166 -3.72 -18.93 -14.83
N LEU A 167 -2.55 -18.28 -14.91
CA LEU A 167 -1.77 -18.24 -16.15
C LEU A 167 -1.07 -19.56 -16.46
N GLN A 168 -0.58 -20.28 -15.44
CA GLN A 168 -0.01 -21.61 -15.64
C GLN A 168 -1.04 -22.58 -16.26
N GLN A 169 -2.30 -22.51 -15.82
CA GLN A 169 -3.39 -23.30 -16.41
C GLN A 169 -3.68 -22.96 -17.88
N ARG A 170 -3.38 -21.72 -18.32
CA ARG A 170 -3.66 -21.25 -19.69
C ARG A 170 -2.52 -21.50 -20.67
N ASN A 171 -1.27 -21.31 -20.23
CA ASN A 171 -0.14 -21.19 -21.16
C ASN A 171 0.91 -22.31 -21.03
N GLY A 172 0.83 -23.18 -20.02
CA GLY A 172 1.73 -24.34 -19.86
C GLY A 172 3.23 -24.01 -19.71
N THR A 173 3.59 -22.74 -19.50
CA THR A 173 4.98 -22.28 -19.39
C THR A 173 5.54 -22.45 -17.97
N THR A 174 6.87 -22.48 -17.84
CA THR A 174 7.61 -22.45 -16.56
C THR A 174 7.52 -21.06 -15.90
N GLN A 175 6.31 -20.63 -15.54
CA GLN A 175 6.06 -19.41 -14.76
C GLN A 175 6.29 -19.65 -13.26
N CYS A 176 6.36 -18.56 -12.51
CA CYS A 176 6.50 -18.59 -11.05
C CYS A 176 7.76 -19.29 -10.56
N ASN A 177 8.88 -18.85 -11.13
CA ASN A 177 10.23 -19.27 -10.74
C ASN A 177 10.45 -20.80 -10.80
N GLY A 178 9.71 -21.49 -11.67
CA GLY A 178 9.77 -22.95 -11.80
C GLY A 178 9.11 -23.73 -10.66
N CYS A 179 8.43 -23.06 -9.73
CA CYS A 179 7.80 -23.68 -8.56
C CYS A 179 6.38 -24.19 -8.82
N GLY A 180 5.79 -23.83 -9.97
CA GLY A 180 4.39 -24.14 -10.29
C GLY A 180 3.44 -23.64 -9.20
N LEU A 181 2.64 -24.55 -8.63
CA LEU A 181 1.67 -24.22 -7.56
C LEU A 181 2.26 -24.31 -6.14
N ASN A 182 3.56 -24.64 -5.99
CA ASN A 182 4.24 -24.68 -4.70
C ASN A 182 4.59 -23.27 -4.22
N MET A 183 3.71 -22.72 -3.38
CA MET A 183 3.85 -21.37 -2.86
C MET A 183 5.07 -21.17 -1.94
N THR A 184 5.49 -22.19 -1.19
CA THR A 184 6.70 -22.09 -0.33
C THR A 184 7.94 -21.96 -1.20
N CYS A 185 8.10 -22.83 -2.21
CA CYS A 185 9.18 -22.72 -3.20
C CYS A 185 9.18 -21.34 -3.86
N PHE A 186 7.99 -20.84 -4.23
CA PHE A 186 7.85 -19.55 -4.88
C PHE A 186 8.35 -18.41 -3.98
N ILE A 187 7.90 -18.36 -2.72
CA ILE A 187 8.31 -17.32 -1.75
C ILE A 187 9.83 -17.34 -1.56
N GLU A 188 10.43 -18.51 -1.35
CA GLU A 188 11.87 -18.64 -1.13
C GLU A 188 12.69 -18.22 -2.35
N THR A 189 12.24 -18.60 -3.55
CA THR A 189 12.94 -18.26 -4.79
C THR A 189 12.76 -16.78 -5.15
N GLU A 190 11.55 -16.25 -4.99
CA GLU A 190 11.26 -14.84 -5.20
C GLU A 190 12.06 -13.98 -4.24
N TYR A 191 12.09 -14.31 -2.94
CA TYR A 191 12.91 -13.61 -1.96
C TYR A 191 14.39 -13.57 -2.35
N LYS A 192 14.94 -14.70 -2.80
CA LYS A 192 16.32 -14.75 -3.29
C LYS A 192 16.51 -13.79 -4.46
N HIS A 193 15.62 -13.81 -5.46
CA HIS A 193 15.69 -12.88 -6.59
C HIS A 193 15.64 -11.41 -6.15
N LEU A 194 14.71 -11.06 -5.26
CA LEU A 194 14.58 -9.70 -4.71
C LEU A 194 15.85 -9.24 -3.99
N MET A 195 16.46 -10.11 -3.19
CA MET A 195 17.72 -9.80 -2.50
C MET A 195 18.89 -9.69 -3.48
N GLU A 196 18.92 -10.48 -4.55
CA GLU A 196 19.93 -10.33 -5.60
C GLU A 196 19.80 -9.03 -6.39
N ILE A 197 18.56 -8.61 -6.68
CA ILE A 197 18.26 -7.32 -7.29
C ILE A 197 18.74 -6.18 -6.37
N SER A 198 18.39 -6.24 -5.09
CA SER A 198 18.75 -5.24 -4.08
C SER A 198 20.27 -5.15 -3.82
N PHE A 199 20.94 -6.29 -3.64
CA PHE A 199 22.34 -6.33 -3.19
C PHE A 199 23.36 -6.53 -4.30
N LYS A 200 23.03 -7.27 -5.36
CA LYS A 200 24.00 -7.68 -6.40
C LYS A 200 23.90 -6.84 -7.68
N ARG A 201 23.09 -5.77 -7.69
CA ARG A 201 22.88 -4.86 -8.84
C ARG A 201 22.50 -5.60 -10.13
N LYS A 202 21.79 -6.73 -10.02
CA LYS A 202 21.19 -7.37 -11.20
C LYS A 202 20.13 -6.43 -11.77
N THR A 203 20.29 -6.01 -13.03
CA THR A 203 19.39 -5.04 -13.67
C THR A 203 18.19 -5.68 -14.37
N HIS A 204 18.15 -7.02 -14.44
CA HIS A 204 17.05 -7.72 -15.09
C HIS A 204 15.94 -8.05 -14.11
N ARG A 205 14.77 -7.48 -14.38
CA ARG A 205 13.51 -7.71 -13.67
C ARG A 205 12.61 -8.60 -14.52
N THR A 206 12.11 -9.70 -13.95
CA THR A 206 11.10 -10.55 -14.56
C THR A 206 9.69 -9.93 -14.47
N MET A 207 8.73 -10.51 -15.18
CA MET A 207 7.34 -10.08 -15.04
C MET A 207 6.78 -10.45 -13.67
N GLU A 208 7.20 -11.57 -13.09
CA GLU A 208 6.89 -11.98 -11.74
C GLU A 208 7.39 -10.94 -10.73
N ASP A 209 8.67 -10.57 -10.78
CA ASP A 209 9.28 -9.60 -9.84
C ASP A 209 8.45 -8.31 -9.75
N ALA A 210 7.99 -7.79 -10.91
CA ALA A 210 7.17 -6.59 -10.97
C ALA A 210 5.83 -6.67 -10.22
N HIS A 211 5.27 -7.88 -10.04
CA HIS A 211 4.01 -8.12 -9.34
C HIS A 211 4.19 -8.43 -7.86
N PHE A 212 5.37 -8.87 -7.45
CA PHE A 212 5.66 -9.29 -6.08
C PHE A 212 6.62 -8.36 -5.34
N PHE A 213 7.23 -7.39 -6.04
CA PHE A 213 8.07 -6.38 -5.40
C PHE A 213 7.38 -5.72 -4.20
N PRO A 214 8.12 -5.34 -3.16
CA PRO A 214 7.57 -4.58 -2.06
C PRO A 214 6.89 -3.29 -2.53
N GLN A 215 5.73 -2.95 -1.95
CA GLN A 215 5.02 -1.71 -2.31
C GLN A 215 5.90 -0.47 -2.10
N VAL A 216 6.69 -0.47 -1.02
CA VAL A 216 7.62 0.61 -0.66
C VAL A 216 8.84 0.75 -1.59
N TRP A 217 9.08 -0.21 -2.49
CA TRP A 217 10.15 -0.10 -3.49
C TRP A 217 9.70 0.67 -4.73
N HIS A 218 8.41 0.98 -4.85
CA HIS A 218 7.88 1.76 -5.96
C HIS A 218 7.86 3.25 -5.64
N CYS A 219 7.70 4.07 -6.68
CA CYS A 219 7.29 5.47 -6.57
C CYS A 219 8.29 6.38 -5.85
N ASP A 220 9.57 6.00 -5.81
CA ASP A 220 10.63 6.75 -5.12
C ASP A 220 10.25 7.06 -3.65
N LEU A 221 9.46 6.18 -3.00
CA LEU A 221 8.96 6.39 -1.63
C LEU A 221 10.09 6.53 -0.60
N ASN A 222 11.29 6.01 -0.90
CA ASN A 222 12.46 6.23 -0.07
C ASN A 222 12.80 7.71 0.11
N GLU A 223 12.43 8.56 -0.86
CA GLU A 223 12.69 10.01 -0.87
C GLU A 223 11.40 10.84 -0.83
N GLU A 224 10.29 10.30 -1.33
CA GLU A 224 9.07 11.08 -1.58
C GLU A 224 7.90 10.71 -0.64
N VAL A 225 8.06 9.75 0.28
CA VAL A 225 6.96 9.24 1.13
C VAL A 225 6.16 10.32 1.85
N GLU A 226 6.81 11.40 2.29
CA GLU A 226 6.16 12.49 3.03
C GLU A 226 5.17 13.31 2.17
N PHE A 227 5.29 13.25 0.84
CA PHE A 227 4.41 13.94 -0.10
C PHE A 227 3.22 13.07 -0.54
N PHE A 228 3.25 11.77 -0.25
CA PHE A 228 2.24 10.83 -0.70
C PHE A 228 1.06 10.70 0.26
N GLU A 229 -0.12 10.72 -0.31
CA GLU A 229 -1.36 10.30 0.32
C GLU A 229 -1.67 8.85 -0.07
N PHE A 230 -1.93 8.00 0.93
CA PHE A 230 -2.17 6.57 0.70
C PHE A 230 -3.66 6.25 0.70
N ILE A 231 -4.14 5.77 -0.45
CA ILE A 231 -5.53 5.34 -0.64
C ILE A 231 -5.62 3.86 -0.34
N GLN A 232 -6.43 3.48 0.64
CA GLN A 232 -6.53 2.09 1.07
C GLN A 232 -7.36 1.27 0.08
N TYR A 233 -6.78 0.19 -0.42
CA TYR A 233 -7.49 -0.82 -1.18
C TYR A 233 -8.60 -1.47 -0.35
N SER A 234 -9.74 -1.69 -0.99
CA SER A 234 -10.81 -2.52 -0.45
C SER A 234 -11.34 -3.47 -1.52
N SER A 235 -11.72 -4.67 -1.10
CA SER A 235 -12.27 -5.69 -2.01
C SER A 235 -13.62 -5.27 -2.62
N ASN A 236 -14.39 -4.49 -1.87
CA ASN A 236 -15.47 -3.65 -2.34
C ASN A 236 -14.98 -2.21 -2.37
N ALA A 237 -14.90 -1.59 -3.55
CA ALA A 237 -14.33 -0.25 -3.70
C ALA A 237 -15.10 0.81 -2.90
N ASP A 238 -16.38 0.60 -2.61
CA ASP A 238 -17.19 1.54 -1.82
C ASP A 238 -16.79 1.65 -0.35
N ASP A 239 -16.05 0.69 0.20
CA ASP A 239 -15.73 0.66 1.63
C ASP A 239 -14.70 1.75 2.01
N ASN A 240 -13.49 1.68 1.42
CA ASN A 240 -12.38 2.59 1.75
C ASN A 240 -11.81 3.30 0.52
N LEU A 241 -11.63 2.56 -0.60
CA LEU A 241 -10.93 3.07 -1.77
C LEU A 241 -11.65 4.27 -2.42
N MET A 242 -12.94 4.12 -2.73
CA MET A 242 -13.70 5.15 -3.42
C MET A 242 -13.98 6.37 -2.52
N PRO A 243 -14.33 6.24 -1.23
CA PRO A 243 -14.46 7.41 -0.35
C PRO A 243 -13.18 8.24 -0.25
N GLN A 244 -12.01 7.60 -0.06
CA GLN A 244 -10.72 8.29 0.03
C GLN A 244 -10.33 8.91 -1.32
N PHE A 245 -10.54 8.19 -2.43
CA PHE A 245 -10.21 8.72 -3.74
C PHE A 245 -11.16 9.86 -4.17
N ASP A 246 -12.46 9.78 -3.86
CA ASP A 246 -13.40 10.85 -4.16
C ASP A 246 -13.09 12.13 -3.37
N ASP A 247 -12.70 12.01 -2.09
CA ASP A 247 -12.22 13.17 -1.30
C ASP A 247 -11.02 13.85 -1.98
N LEU A 248 -10.04 13.05 -2.43
CA LEU A 248 -8.89 13.57 -3.16
C LEU A 248 -9.31 14.29 -4.47
N LEU A 249 -10.18 13.66 -5.26
CA LEU A 249 -10.71 14.24 -6.50
C LEU A 249 -11.49 15.55 -6.22
N GLN A 250 -12.26 15.61 -5.13
CA GLN A 250 -12.97 16.81 -4.71
C GLN A 250 -12.01 17.94 -4.34
N ARG A 251 -10.98 17.65 -3.53
CA ARG A 251 -9.95 18.64 -3.15
C ARG A 251 -9.20 19.20 -4.36
N GLN A 252 -8.95 18.37 -5.36
CA GLN A 252 -8.33 18.76 -6.64
C GLN A 252 -9.33 19.33 -7.66
N LYS A 253 -10.56 19.63 -7.21
CA LYS A 253 -11.60 20.32 -7.99
C LYS A 253 -12.00 19.58 -9.26
N VAL A 254 -11.93 18.25 -9.25
CA VAL A 254 -12.43 17.40 -10.33
C VAL A 254 -13.96 17.56 -10.43
N PRO A 255 -14.53 17.85 -11.61
CA PRO A 255 -15.96 18.04 -11.79
C PRO A 255 -16.76 16.82 -11.34
N ARG A 256 -17.95 17.05 -10.81
CA ARG A 256 -18.84 15.98 -10.33
C ARG A 256 -19.10 14.92 -11.40
N ARG A 257 -19.35 15.33 -12.65
CA ARG A 257 -19.56 14.40 -13.78
C ARG A 257 -18.38 13.42 -13.92
N SER A 258 -17.16 13.92 -13.85
CA SER A 258 -15.94 13.13 -14.02
C SER A 258 -15.73 12.19 -12.83
N ARG A 259 -16.02 12.66 -11.60
CA ARG A 259 -16.01 11.81 -10.40
C ARG A 259 -17.08 10.71 -10.45
N ASP A 260 -18.28 11.01 -10.93
CA ASP A 260 -19.35 10.03 -11.10
C ASP A 260 -18.97 8.96 -12.14
N PHE A 261 -18.31 9.37 -13.24
CA PHE A 261 -17.76 8.43 -14.23
C PHE A 261 -16.72 7.50 -13.60
N ILE A 262 -15.73 8.05 -12.89
CA ILE A 262 -14.70 7.28 -12.18
C ILE A 262 -15.32 6.30 -11.19
N ARG A 263 -16.27 6.75 -10.36
CA ARG A 263 -16.99 5.90 -9.40
C ARG A 263 -17.67 4.74 -10.12
N ASN A 264 -18.35 4.99 -11.24
CA ASN A 264 -19.01 3.94 -12.00
C ASN A 264 -18.03 2.87 -12.51
N GLN A 265 -16.84 3.29 -12.96
CA GLN A 265 -15.80 2.38 -13.41
C GLN A 265 -15.17 1.61 -12.24
N LEU A 266 -14.88 2.26 -11.10
CA LEU A 266 -14.19 1.64 -9.96
C LEU A 266 -15.07 0.71 -9.12
N VAL A 267 -16.35 1.06 -8.95
CA VAL A 267 -17.27 0.33 -8.07
C VAL A 267 -17.99 -0.79 -8.81
N TYR A 268 -18.52 -0.50 -10.00
CA TYR A 268 -19.41 -1.43 -10.70
C TYR A 268 -18.69 -2.30 -11.74
N GLN A 269 -17.46 -1.95 -12.13
CA GLN A 269 -16.66 -2.77 -13.03
C GLN A 269 -15.52 -3.46 -12.29
N LYS A 270 -15.25 -4.71 -12.66
CA LYS A 270 -14.12 -5.49 -12.13
C LYS A 270 -13.13 -5.71 -13.26
N SER A 271 -11.84 -5.59 -12.93
CA SER A 271 -10.81 -5.94 -13.90
C SER A 271 -10.87 -7.43 -14.27
N SER A 272 -10.58 -7.75 -15.53
CA SER A 272 -10.57 -9.10 -16.09
C SER A 272 -9.63 -10.06 -15.34
N HIS A 273 -8.58 -9.54 -14.72
CA HIS A 273 -7.59 -10.26 -13.93
C HIS A 273 -7.83 -10.16 -12.41
N SER A 274 -9.00 -9.66 -11.98
CA SER A 274 -9.37 -9.61 -10.57
C SER A 274 -9.47 -11.02 -9.98
N THR A 275 -8.82 -11.24 -8.83
CA THR A 275 -8.85 -12.51 -8.09
C THR A 275 -9.85 -12.48 -6.93
N THR A 276 -10.44 -11.31 -6.65
CA THR A 276 -11.38 -11.09 -5.54
C THR A 276 -12.59 -12.02 -5.66
N GLY A 277 -12.96 -12.67 -4.56
CA GLY A 277 -14.09 -13.61 -4.50
C GLY A 277 -13.83 -15.00 -5.07
N THR A 278 -12.69 -15.25 -5.72
CA THR A 278 -12.44 -16.56 -6.35
C THR A 278 -12.13 -17.67 -5.33
N PRO A 279 -12.48 -18.94 -5.62
CA PRO A 279 -12.16 -20.06 -4.74
C PRO A 279 -10.66 -20.21 -4.48
N ALA A 280 -9.83 -20.06 -5.53
CA ALA A 280 -8.37 -20.12 -5.41
C ALA A 280 -7.83 -19.05 -4.45
N LYS A 281 -8.32 -17.80 -4.58
CA LYS A 281 -7.93 -16.71 -3.67
C LYS A 281 -8.27 -17.01 -2.22
N ARG A 282 -9.48 -17.49 -1.95
CA ARG A 282 -9.90 -17.89 -0.59
C ARG A 282 -9.03 -19.02 -0.03
N PHE A 283 -8.74 -20.04 -0.85
CA PHE A 283 -7.92 -21.18 -0.46
C PHE A 283 -6.49 -20.80 -0.08
N TYR A 284 -5.81 -20.00 -0.90
CA TYR A 284 -4.42 -19.59 -0.61
C TYR A 284 -4.35 -18.56 0.51
N TYR A 285 -5.33 -17.65 0.61
CA TYR A 285 -5.35 -16.63 1.67
C TYR A 285 -5.53 -17.26 3.05
N SER A 286 -6.48 -18.19 3.22
CA SER A 286 -6.69 -18.85 4.51
C SER A 286 -5.44 -19.59 4.99
N ARG A 287 -4.71 -20.26 4.08
CA ARG A 287 -3.46 -20.95 4.41
C ARG A 287 -2.35 -20.00 4.85
N GLN A 288 -2.26 -18.80 4.28
CA GLN A 288 -1.25 -17.82 4.69
C GLN A 288 -1.59 -17.18 6.03
N VAL A 289 -2.86 -16.82 6.25
CA VAL A 289 -3.31 -16.30 7.55
C VAL A 289 -3.12 -17.33 8.67
N LEU A 290 -3.38 -18.61 8.39
CA LEU A 290 -3.11 -19.69 9.35
C LEU A 290 -1.61 -19.81 9.68
N LYS A 291 -0.72 -19.66 8.70
CA LYS A 291 0.74 -19.67 8.93
C LYS A 291 1.20 -18.46 9.75
N LYS A 292 0.68 -17.25 9.45
CA LYS A 292 0.93 -16.04 10.25
C LYS A 292 0.52 -16.24 11.70
N ASN A 293 -0.70 -16.72 11.95
CA ASN A 293 -1.22 -16.95 13.30
C ASN A 293 -0.47 -18.07 14.06
N GLN A 294 0.28 -18.92 13.35
CA GLN A 294 1.14 -19.96 13.92
C GLN A 294 2.60 -19.51 14.13
N GLY A 295 2.92 -18.23 13.92
CA GLY A 295 4.27 -17.68 14.09
C GLY A 295 5.23 -17.94 12.91
N PHE A 296 4.72 -18.42 11.77
CA PHE A 296 5.49 -18.59 10.54
C PHE A 296 5.35 -17.33 9.66
N ASP A 297 6.01 -16.24 10.05
CA ASP A 297 6.07 -15.02 9.23
C ASP A 297 7.18 -15.11 8.17
N CYS A 298 6.90 -15.85 7.08
CA CYS A 298 7.69 -15.77 5.85
C CYS A 298 7.01 -14.90 4.79
N VAL A 299 5.79 -14.42 5.04
CA VAL A 299 5.08 -13.56 4.07
C VAL A 299 5.51 -12.13 4.31
N PHE A 300 6.71 -11.80 3.84
CA PHE A 300 7.20 -10.44 3.62
C PHE A 300 6.56 -9.41 4.56
N GLN A 301 6.91 -9.48 5.85
CA GLN A 301 6.62 -8.39 6.77
C GLN A 301 7.53 -7.23 6.38
N ILE A 302 7.07 -6.51 5.37
CA ILE A 302 7.58 -5.21 4.96
C ILE A 302 6.60 -4.23 5.60
N ASP A 303 6.61 -4.21 6.92
CA ASP A 303 5.87 -3.23 7.68
C ASP A 303 6.58 -1.88 7.44
N GLU A 304 5.85 -1.06 6.69
CA GLU A 304 5.64 0.37 6.86
C GLU A 304 6.59 1.09 7.82
N VAL A 305 7.33 2.04 7.23
CA VAL A 305 7.85 3.26 7.87
C VAL A 305 8.80 3.01 9.05
N THR A 306 10.09 3.28 8.82
CA THR A 306 11.24 3.30 9.77
C THR A 306 11.96 1.96 10.12
N VAL A 307 12.81 1.49 9.17
CA VAL A 307 14.09 0.71 9.30
C VAL A 307 14.00 -0.80 9.73
N PRO A 308 14.89 -1.77 9.34
CA PRO A 308 15.86 -1.97 8.23
C PRO A 308 15.53 -3.17 7.30
N ILE A 309 16.30 -3.38 6.22
CA ILE A 309 16.32 -4.67 5.49
C ILE A 309 16.89 -5.77 6.41
N GLY A 310 16.00 -6.53 7.04
CA GLY A 310 16.29 -7.72 7.83
C GLY A 310 15.04 -8.58 7.93
N VAL A 311 15.10 -9.79 7.37
CA VAL A 311 14.03 -10.79 7.52
C VAL A 311 14.19 -11.45 8.88
N TYR A 312 13.24 -11.24 9.79
CA TYR A 312 13.03 -12.15 10.92
C TYR A 312 12.13 -13.29 10.44
N CYS A 313 12.72 -14.25 9.72
CA CYS A 313 12.20 -15.62 9.78
C CYS A 313 12.60 -16.11 11.17
N GLN A 314 11.67 -16.15 12.11
CA GLN A 314 11.97 -16.76 13.40
C GLN A 314 12.24 -18.25 13.13
N ASP A 315 13.50 -18.66 13.29
CA ASP A 315 13.96 -20.04 13.22
C ASP A 315 13.18 -20.89 14.23
N VAL A 316 12.07 -21.48 13.80
CA VAL A 316 11.55 -22.71 14.40
C VAL A 316 11.96 -23.84 13.48
N LEU A 317 13.17 -24.32 13.72
CA LEU A 317 13.60 -25.70 13.57
C LEU A 317 12.67 -26.55 12.69
N LEU A 318 13.10 -26.77 11.45
CA LEU A 318 12.82 -28.01 10.73
C LEU A 318 13.36 -29.19 11.57
N ARG A 319 12.61 -29.62 12.59
CA ARG A 319 12.65 -31.02 13.02
C ARG A 319 11.72 -31.77 12.08
N PHE A 320 12.31 -32.31 11.01
CA PHE A 320 11.76 -33.48 10.36
C PHE A 320 11.60 -34.58 11.44
N PRO A 321 10.43 -35.23 11.59
CA PRO A 321 10.44 -36.56 12.18
C PRO A 321 11.24 -37.43 11.21
N SER A 322 12.33 -37.99 11.71
CA SER A 322 13.03 -39.11 11.08
C SER A 322 12.00 -40.18 10.75
N VAL A 323 11.71 -40.36 9.46
CA VAL A 323 11.09 -41.59 8.97
C VAL A 323 12.22 -42.60 8.88
N SER A 324 12.22 -43.52 9.84
CA SER A 324 13.07 -44.69 9.84
C SER A 324 12.85 -45.50 8.58
N LEU A 325 13.93 -45.85 7.89
CA LEU A 325 14.02 -47.10 7.12
C LEU A 325 14.72 -48.14 7.99
#